data_AF-A0A6J8EE64-F1
#
_entry.id   AF-A0A6J8EE64-F1
#
_cell.length_a   1.000
_cell.length_b   1.000
_cell.length_c   1.000
_cell.angle_alpha   90.00
_cell.angle_beta   90.00
_cell.angle_gamma   90.00
#
_symmetry.space_group_name_H-M   'P 1'
#
loop_
_entity.id
_entity.type
_entity.pdbx_description
1 polymer ?
#
loop_
_entity_poly.entity_id
_entity_poly.type
_entity_poly.pdbx_seq_one_letter_code
_entity_poly.pdbx_strand_id
1 'polypeptide(L)'
;MVMQQDSINSSSHMPVIANLTNRLKTEVKKGKKSHTTYKLLREKTDKKEYRNVLNQMIATCNWNDSDVNEKVNKLTSILHKTADKVVPKKLIKLTGFKNKASPKVRQLIQASKQKHREWNNAGRPRNNHILFVEKKSAKRALRSQQRKEAAIEREQFLQRLEKDPYDKAFFQLIKRNQSSVKSNAPEILIDGVKTAKTPSSQRETFADYFKNLATPQENPNFKNELLTSSTNRCNLIKEVSKNITKKKILVTQQEILNAIQKLKMESRQMNMVSQLNISNMQGMK
;
A
#
# COMPACT_ATOMS: atom_id res chain seq x y z
N MET A 1 -19.37 -19.06 46.73
CA MET A 1 -18.81 -17.69 46.62
C MET A 1 -17.98 -17.63 45.35
N VAL A 2 -18.49 -16.96 44.32
CA VAL A 2 -17.78 -16.75 43.05
C VAL A 2 -16.89 -15.54 43.23
N MET A 3 -15.57 -15.72 43.17
CA MET A 3 -14.63 -14.59 43.15
C MET A 3 -14.81 -13.83 41.84
N GLN A 4 -15.33 -12.62 41.92
CA GLN A 4 -15.32 -11.67 40.81
C GLN A 4 -13.86 -11.37 40.46
N GLN A 5 -13.47 -11.71 39.23
CA GLN A 5 -12.22 -11.23 38.64
C GLN A 5 -12.40 -9.75 38.33
N ASP A 6 -12.00 -8.89 39.26
CA ASP A 6 -11.92 -7.47 39.00
C ASP A 6 -10.97 -7.23 37.81
N SER A 7 -11.52 -6.59 36.79
CA SER A 7 -10.80 -6.23 35.58
C SER A 7 -9.55 -5.40 35.92
N ILE A 8 -8.41 -5.78 35.34
CA ILE A 8 -7.06 -5.18 35.48
C ILE A 8 -6.98 -3.69 35.01
N ASN A 9 -8.10 -3.00 34.85
CA ASN A 9 -8.20 -1.69 34.18
C ASN A 9 -8.44 -0.49 35.11
N SER A 10 -8.28 -0.60 36.44
CA SER A 10 -8.48 0.53 37.35
C SER A 10 -7.25 1.43 37.56
N SER A 11 -6.09 1.08 37.00
CA SER A 11 -4.86 1.86 37.17
C SER A 11 -4.55 2.72 35.94
N SER A 12 -4.27 4.00 36.16
CA SER A 12 -3.68 4.91 35.15
C SER A 12 -2.22 4.53 34.80
N HIS A 13 -1.62 3.62 35.56
CA HIS A 13 -0.31 3.06 35.26
C HIS A 13 -0.45 1.88 34.30
N MET A 14 0.21 1.98 33.14
CA MET A 14 0.30 0.84 32.23
C MET A 14 0.89 -0.37 32.95
N PRO A 15 0.31 -1.58 32.78
CA PRO A 15 0.88 -2.79 33.37
C PRO A 15 2.33 -2.96 32.91
N VAL A 16 3.22 -3.29 33.84
CA VAL A 16 4.68 -3.38 33.66
C VAL A 16 5.08 -4.23 32.44
N ILE A 17 4.25 -5.23 32.09
CA ILE A 17 4.37 -6.09 30.91
C ILE A 17 4.34 -5.28 29.58
N ALA A 18 3.52 -4.24 29.50
CA ALA A 18 3.44 -3.36 28.35
C ALA A 18 4.66 -2.42 28.23
N ASN A 19 5.23 -2.00 29.36
CA ASN A 19 6.46 -1.19 29.37
C ASN A 19 7.69 -1.99 28.92
N LEU A 20 7.83 -3.25 29.34
CA LEU A 20 8.91 -4.15 28.91
C LEU A 20 8.85 -4.41 27.39
N THR A 21 7.67 -4.69 26.85
CA THR A 21 7.48 -4.93 25.41
C THR A 21 7.72 -3.68 24.56
N ASN A 22 7.38 -2.49 25.06
CA ASN A 22 7.67 -1.24 24.37
C ASN A 22 9.16 -0.85 24.43
N ARG A 23 9.84 -1.08 25.57
CA ARG A 23 11.28 -0.82 25.74
C ARG A 23 12.14 -1.73 24.85
N LEU A 24 11.80 -3.01 24.76
CA LEU A 24 12.45 -3.94 23.82
C LEU A 24 12.25 -3.52 22.35
N LYS A 25 11.07 -3.01 21.98
CA LYS A 25 10.78 -2.51 20.62
C LYS A 25 11.53 -1.22 20.28
N THR A 26 11.70 -0.30 21.24
CA THR A 26 12.42 0.96 21.01
C THR A 26 13.93 0.76 20.94
N GLU A 27 14.50 -0.17 21.71
CA GLU A 27 15.92 -0.53 21.61
C GLU A 27 16.26 -1.21 20.27
N VAL A 28 15.39 -2.08 19.77
CA VAL A 28 15.53 -2.69 18.42
C VAL A 28 15.48 -1.64 17.29
N LYS A 29 14.68 -0.58 17.46
CA LYS A 29 14.57 0.51 16.47
C LYS A 29 15.73 1.50 16.50
N LYS A 30 16.39 1.69 17.65
CA LYS A 30 17.49 2.67 17.83
C LYS A 30 18.88 2.18 17.40
N GLY A 31 18.97 1.07 16.65
CA GLY A 31 20.20 0.74 15.92
C GLY A 31 21.36 0.18 16.76
N LYS A 32 21.21 -0.03 18.07
CA LYS A 32 22.09 -0.94 18.81
C LYS A 32 21.72 -2.36 18.40
N LYS A 33 22.40 -2.86 17.36
CA LYS A 33 22.30 -4.24 16.89
C LYS A 33 22.80 -5.20 17.99
N SER A 34 22.00 -5.44 19.04
CA SER A 34 22.21 -6.65 19.84
C SER A 34 21.94 -7.81 18.89
N HIS A 35 22.98 -8.54 18.55
CA HIS A 35 22.93 -9.67 17.61
C HIS A 35 21.84 -10.68 18.02
N THR A 36 21.56 -10.77 19.32
CA THR A 36 20.55 -11.61 19.97
C THR A 36 19.10 -11.24 19.66
N THR A 37 18.70 -9.96 19.67
CA THR A 37 17.30 -9.58 19.36
C THR A 37 16.97 -9.74 17.88
N TYR A 38 17.95 -9.51 17.00
CA TYR A 38 17.80 -9.74 15.56
C TYR A 38 17.63 -11.24 15.21
N LYS A 39 18.28 -12.12 15.99
CA LYS A 39 18.24 -13.58 15.84
C LYS A 39 16.87 -14.16 16.22
N LEU A 40 16.28 -13.69 17.31
CA LEU A 40 14.94 -14.09 17.79
C LEU A 40 13.79 -13.72 16.84
N LEU A 41 13.91 -12.61 16.09
CA LEU A 41 12.85 -12.10 15.20
C LEU A 41 12.81 -12.79 13.82
N ARG A 42 13.92 -13.39 13.38
CA ARG A 42 14.07 -13.91 12.01
C ARG A 42 14.28 -15.42 11.91
N GLU A 43 14.37 -16.12 13.03
CA GLU A 43 14.67 -17.55 13.05
C GLU A 43 13.55 -18.30 13.77
N LYS A 44 13.09 -19.44 13.21
CA LYS A 44 12.09 -20.28 13.88
C LYS A 44 12.81 -21.04 15.00
N THR A 45 12.90 -20.43 16.16
CA THR A 45 13.27 -21.12 17.39
C THR A 45 12.23 -22.20 17.66
N ASP A 46 12.65 -23.43 17.99
CA ASP A 46 11.71 -24.43 18.45
C ASP A 46 11.08 -23.92 19.75
N LYS A 47 9.83 -23.48 19.65
CA LYS A 47 9.11 -22.83 20.76
C LYS A 47 9.00 -23.76 21.96
N LYS A 48 8.99 -25.08 21.75
CA LYS A 48 8.92 -26.08 22.81
C LYS A 48 10.25 -26.16 23.54
N GLU A 49 11.35 -26.27 22.80
CA GLU A 49 12.73 -26.27 23.34
C GLU A 49 13.03 -24.97 24.11
N TYR A 50 12.68 -23.81 23.54
CA TYR A 50 12.83 -22.51 24.19
C TYR A 50 12.06 -22.39 25.50
N ARG A 51 10.77 -22.82 25.52
CA ARG A 51 9.96 -22.81 26.74
C ARG A 51 10.53 -23.74 27.82
N ASN A 52 11.02 -24.91 27.43
CA ASN A 52 11.60 -25.86 28.38
C ASN A 52 12.86 -25.29 29.05
N VAL A 53 13.79 -24.71 28.26
CA VAL A 53 15.01 -24.09 28.81
C VAL A 53 14.66 -22.86 29.66
N LEU A 54 13.69 -22.05 29.23
CA LEU A 54 13.22 -20.89 30.00
C LEU A 54 12.65 -21.30 31.36
N ASN A 55 11.77 -22.31 31.37
CA ASN A 55 11.13 -22.81 32.59
C ASN A 55 12.16 -23.43 33.55
N GLN A 56 13.16 -24.15 33.04
CA GLN A 56 14.27 -24.65 33.84
C GLN A 56 15.06 -23.51 34.50
N MET A 57 15.39 -22.46 33.74
CA MET A 57 16.14 -21.32 34.30
C MET A 57 15.33 -20.52 35.32
N ILE A 58 14.02 -20.34 35.09
CA ILE A 58 13.12 -19.66 36.04
C ILE A 58 13.01 -20.48 37.34
N ALA A 59 12.92 -21.81 37.25
CA ALA A 59 12.85 -22.69 38.41
C ALA A 59 14.12 -22.67 39.27
N THR A 60 15.29 -22.40 38.67
CA THR A 60 16.56 -22.28 39.41
C THR A 60 16.77 -20.91 40.09
N CYS A 61 15.87 -19.95 39.86
CA CYS A 61 16.01 -18.62 40.44
C CYS A 61 15.27 -18.51 41.77
N ASN A 62 15.98 -18.03 42.80
CA ASN A 62 15.34 -17.62 44.04
C ASN A 62 14.78 -16.20 43.88
N TRP A 63 13.45 -16.08 44.02
CA TRP A 63 12.69 -14.84 43.79
C TRP A 63 12.38 -14.08 45.09
N ASN A 64 12.70 -14.67 46.24
CA ASN A 64 12.42 -14.07 47.53
C ASN A 64 13.37 -12.87 47.77
N ASP A 65 12.81 -11.82 48.37
CA ASP A 65 13.48 -10.60 48.86
C ASP A 65 14.25 -9.72 47.86
N SER A 66 14.07 -9.89 46.55
CA SER A 66 14.70 -8.99 45.57
C SER A 66 13.84 -7.77 45.22
N ASP A 67 14.46 -6.60 45.13
CA ASP A 67 13.84 -5.37 44.61
C ASP A 67 13.31 -5.59 43.19
N VAL A 68 12.29 -4.82 42.81
CA VAL A 68 11.64 -4.89 41.50
C VAL A 68 12.66 -4.75 40.36
N ASN A 69 13.64 -3.85 40.51
CA ASN A 69 14.69 -3.67 39.50
C ASN A 69 15.59 -4.89 39.37
N GLU A 70 15.90 -5.54 40.50
CA GLU A 70 16.73 -6.73 40.53
C GLU A 70 16.01 -7.93 39.89
N LYS A 71 14.70 -8.07 40.16
CA LYS A 71 13.84 -9.07 39.50
C LYS A 71 13.78 -8.86 37.99
N VAL A 72 13.64 -7.61 37.53
CA VAL A 72 13.66 -7.26 36.11
C VAL A 72 15.01 -7.63 35.49
N ASN A 73 16.13 -7.26 36.11
CA ASN A 73 17.46 -7.58 35.62
C ASN A 73 17.73 -9.09 35.55
N LYS A 74 17.29 -9.84 36.58
CA LYS A 74 17.37 -11.32 36.60
C LYS A 74 16.56 -11.91 35.44
N LEU A 75 15.33 -11.44 35.22
CA LEU A 75 14.46 -11.94 34.16
C LEU A 75 15.00 -11.61 32.76
N THR A 76 15.55 -10.40 32.57
CA THR A 76 16.24 -10.02 31.33
C THR A 76 17.47 -10.89 31.08
N SER A 77 18.27 -11.17 32.12
CA SER A 77 19.44 -12.06 32.02
C SER A 77 19.04 -13.50 31.65
N ILE A 78 17.99 -14.04 32.26
CA ILE A 78 17.44 -15.36 31.92
C ILE A 78 16.99 -15.41 30.46
N LEU A 79 16.27 -14.39 29.99
CA LEU A 79 15.83 -14.31 28.59
C LEU A 79 17.02 -14.29 27.62
N HIS A 80 18.08 -13.54 27.93
CA HIS A 80 19.30 -13.53 27.11
C HIS A 80 20.00 -14.90 27.10
N LYS A 81 20.24 -15.49 28.27
CA LYS A 81 20.88 -16.83 28.38
C LYS A 81 20.07 -17.93 27.69
N THR A 82 18.73 -17.85 27.75
CA THR A 82 17.85 -18.80 27.06
C THR A 82 17.96 -18.63 25.54
N ALA A 83 17.98 -17.38 25.05
CA ALA A 83 18.15 -17.08 23.63
C ALA A 83 19.52 -17.52 23.08
N ASP A 84 20.57 -17.47 23.89
CA ASP A 84 21.91 -17.92 23.50
C ASP A 84 22.01 -19.46 23.44
N LYS A 85 21.35 -20.17 24.37
CA LYS A 85 21.36 -21.65 24.39
C LYS A 85 20.53 -22.28 23.29
N VAL A 86 19.38 -21.70 22.95
CA VAL A 86 18.51 -22.25 21.90
C VAL A 86 18.90 -21.67 20.55
N VAL A 87 19.98 -22.22 19.98
CA VAL A 87 20.46 -21.85 18.64
C VAL A 87 19.42 -22.24 17.60
N PRO A 88 18.94 -21.31 16.76
CA PRO A 88 17.92 -21.66 15.78
C PRO A 88 18.48 -22.57 14.69
N LYS A 89 17.95 -23.79 14.61
CA LYS A 89 18.48 -24.86 13.76
C LYS A 89 18.13 -24.70 12.27
N LYS A 90 17.26 -23.76 11.89
CA LYS A 90 16.81 -23.57 10.51
C LYS A 90 16.68 -22.09 10.14
N LEU A 91 17.39 -21.69 9.08
CA LEU A 91 17.15 -20.43 8.38
C LEU A 91 15.69 -20.41 7.92
N ILE A 92 14.93 -19.38 8.31
CA ILE A 92 13.60 -19.16 7.72
C ILE A 92 13.83 -18.90 6.24
N LYS A 93 13.39 -19.85 5.39
CA LYS A 93 13.15 -19.54 3.97
C LYS A 93 12.12 -18.43 3.95
N LEU A 94 12.58 -17.18 3.77
CA LEU A 94 11.70 -16.06 3.48
C LEU A 94 10.92 -16.47 2.23
N THR A 95 9.66 -16.85 2.42
CA THR A 95 8.72 -17.05 1.32
C THR A 95 8.47 -15.66 0.74
N GLY A 96 9.40 -15.22 -0.11
CA GLY A 96 9.29 -13.94 -0.79
C GLY A 96 7.96 -13.89 -1.54
N PHE A 97 7.52 -12.66 -1.84
CA PHE A 97 6.32 -12.36 -2.65
C PHE A 97 6.17 -13.20 -3.94
N LYS A 98 7.26 -13.82 -4.42
CA LYS A 98 7.29 -14.78 -5.53
C LYS A 98 6.29 -15.94 -5.36
N ASN A 99 5.99 -16.38 -4.15
CA ASN A 99 5.07 -17.50 -3.92
C ASN A 99 3.59 -17.13 -3.90
N LYS A 100 3.24 -15.83 -3.95
CA LYS A 100 1.84 -15.36 -3.92
C LYS A 100 1.25 -15.06 -5.31
N ALA A 101 2.07 -15.07 -6.36
CA ALA A 101 1.57 -14.82 -7.71
C ALA A 101 0.65 -15.95 -8.18
N SER A 102 -0.47 -15.61 -8.81
CA SER A 102 -1.39 -16.56 -9.43
C SER A 102 -0.69 -17.40 -10.51
N PRO A 103 -1.21 -18.59 -10.86
CA PRO A 103 -0.68 -19.38 -11.98
C PRO A 103 -0.61 -18.58 -13.29
N LYS A 104 -1.61 -17.75 -13.58
CA LYS A 104 -1.65 -16.87 -14.76
C LYS A 104 -0.51 -15.85 -14.76
N VAL A 105 -0.28 -15.17 -13.63
CA VAL A 105 0.84 -14.22 -13.51
C VAL A 105 2.18 -14.94 -13.60
N ARG A 106 2.32 -16.16 -13.05
CA ARG A 106 3.57 -16.94 -13.16
C ARG A 106 3.89 -17.30 -14.60
N GLN A 107 2.91 -17.74 -15.39
CA GLN A 107 3.08 -18.00 -16.83
C GLN A 107 3.54 -16.73 -17.56
N LEU A 108 2.90 -15.59 -17.31
CA LEU A 108 3.30 -14.31 -17.92
C LEU A 108 4.68 -13.81 -17.46
N ILE A 109 5.09 -14.10 -16.22
CA ILE A 109 6.45 -13.84 -15.74
C ILE A 109 7.46 -14.67 -16.53
N GLN A 110 7.18 -15.96 -16.76
CA GLN A 110 8.05 -16.84 -17.55
C GLN A 110 8.16 -16.36 -19.00
N ALA A 111 7.03 -16.08 -19.66
CA ALA A 111 7.00 -15.56 -21.03
C ALA A 111 7.76 -14.22 -21.17
N SER A 112 7.57 -13.30 -20.22
CA SER A 112 8.29 -12.02 -20.18
C SER A 112 9.80 -12.21 -20.02
N LYS A 113 10.22 -13.16 -19.18
CA LYS A 113 11.65 -13.51 -19.03
C LYS A 113 12.22 -14.14 -20.30
N GLN A 114 11.48 -15.02 -20.96
CA GLN A 114 11.89 -15.65 -22.21
C GLN A 114 12.11 -14.59 -23.29
N LYS A 115 11.11 -13.73 -23.56
CA LYS A 115 11.26 -12.63 -24.52
C LYS A 115 12.36 -11.64 -24.16
N HIS A 116 12.63 -11.44 -22.87
CA HIS A 116 13.77 -10.64 -22.43
C HIS A 116 15.12 -11.29 -22.76
N ARG A 117 15.24 -12.62 -22.62
CA ARG A 117 16.44 -13.39 -22.99
C ARG A 117 16.66 -13.38 -24.50
N GLU A 118 15.63 -13.64 -25.29
CA GLU A 118 15.70 -13.58 -26.77
C GLU A 118 16.20 -12.21 -27.24
N TRP A 119 15.62 -11.12 -26.72
CA TRP A 119 16.08 -9.76 -27.00
C TRP A 119 17.51 -9.49 -26.55
N ASN A 120 17.94 -10.07 -25.42
CA ASN A 120 19.30 -9.89 -24.91
C ASN A 120 20.33 -10.65 -25.76
N ASN A 121 20.00 -11.87 -26.19
CA ASN A 121 20.85 -12.71 -27.03
C ASN A 121 21.02 -12.11 -28.42
N ALA A 122 20.02 -11.40 -28.94
CA ALA A 122 20.10 -10.68 -30.21
C ALA A 122 20.86 -9.34 -30.14
N GLY A 123 21.60 -9.05 -29.06
CA GLY A 123 22.37 -7.80 -28.95
C GLY A 123 21.55 -6.58 -28.53
N ARG A 124 20.36 -6.78 -27.93
CA ARG A 124 19.49 -5.70 -27.41
C ARG A 124 19.07 -4.68 -28.47
N PRO A 125 18.53 -5.11 -29.62
CA PRO A 125 18.12 -4.19 -30.67
C PRO A 125 17.05 -3.21 -30.15
N ARG A 126 17.08 -1.96 -30.62
CA ARG A 126 16.15 -0.89 -30.19
C ARG A 126 15.11 -0.57 -31.28
N ASN A 127 14.26 0.41 -31.01
CA ASN A 127 13.27 0.95 -31.96
C ASN A 127 12.22 -0.10 -32.37
N ASN A 128 11.81 -0.11 -33.64
CA ASN A 128 10.75 -1.00 -34.16
C ASN A 128 11.23 -2.44 -34.44
N HIS A 129 12.38 -2.84 -33.93
CA HIS A 129 12.84 -4.23 -34.07
C HIS A 129 11.85 -5.19 -33.40
N ILE A 130 11.49 -6.27 -34.10
CA ILE A 130 10.47 -7.25 -33.70
C ILE A 130 10.70 -7.73 -32.25
N LEU A 131 11.91 -8.18 -31.92
CA LEU A 131 12.26 -8.64 -30.56
C LEU A 131 12.08 -7.57 -29.47
N PHE A 132 12.29 -6.28 -29.78
CA PHE A 132 12.03 -5.20 -28.83
C PHE A 132 10.53 -5.00 -28.60
N VAL A 133 9.75 -5.04 -29.68
CA VAL A 133 8.28 -4.95 -29.66
C VAL A 133 7.68 -6.11 -28.87
N GLU A 134 8.12 -7.34 -29.14
CA GLU A 134 7.67 -8.55 -28.44
C GLU A 134 7.98 -8.50 -26.94
N LYS A 135 9.21 -8.12 -26.57
CA LYS A 135 9.60 -7.91 -25.17
C LYS A 135 8.70 -6.87 -24.50
N LYS A 136 8.44 -5.73 -25.15
CA LYS A 136 7.58 -4.67 -24.61
C LYS A 136 6.14 -5.16 -24.47
N SER A 137 5.63 -5.92 -25.44
CA SER A 137 4.30 -6.52 -25.42
C SER A 137 4.15 -7.51 -24.26
N ALA A 138 5.08 -8.46 -24.11
CA ALA A 138 5.07 -9.43 -23.01
C ALA A 138 5.13 -8.73 -21.63
N LYS A 139 5.93 -7.68 -21.50
CA LYS A 139 5.99 -6.86 -20.27
C LYS A 139 4.69 -6.10 -20.00
N ARG A 140 4.01 -5.61 -21.05
CA ARG A 140 2.71 -4.93 -20.95
C ARG A 140 1.62 -5.92 -20.53
N ALA A 141 1.58 -7.11 -21.11
CA ALA A 141 0.66 -8.18 -20.74
C ALA A 141 0.81 -8.57 -19.26
N LEU A 142 2.05 -8.78 -18.79
CA LEU A 142 2.33 -9.06 -17.37
C LEU A 142 1.80 -7.95 -16.46
N ARG A 143 2.09 -6.68 -16.77
CA ARG A 143 1.61 -5.53 -15.98
C ARG A 143 0.09 -5.42 -15.97
N SER A 144 -0.55 -5.67 -17.12
CA SER A 144 -2.00 -5.66 -17.25
C SER A 144 -2.63 -6.71 -16.32
N GLN A 145 -2.12 -7.95 -16.35
CA GLN A 145 -2.63 -9.01 -15.49
C GLN A 145 -2.39 -8.74 -14.00
N GLN A 146 -1.21 -8.24 -13.63
CA GLN A 146 -0.93 -7.85 -12.24
C GLN A 146 -1.87 -6.76 -11.73
N ARG A 147 -2.21 -5.77 -12.58
CA ARG A 147 -3.18 -4.72 -12.22
C ARG A 147 -4.59 -5.28 -12.05
N LYS A 148 -5.01 -6.18 -12.95
CA LYS A 148 -6.31 -6.86 -12.86
C LYS A 148 -6.45 -7.64 -11.55
N GLU A 149 -5.45 -8.46 -11.21
CA GLU A 149 -5.48 -9.24 -9.97
C GLU A 149 -5.43 -8.35 -8.73
N ALA A 150 -4.61 -7.29 -8.73
CA ALA A 150 -4.59 -6.32 -7.65
C ALA A 150 -5.94 -5.58 -7.48
N ALA A 151 -6.65 -5.31 -8.57
CA ALA A 151 -8.00 -4.72 -8.52
C ALA A 151 -9.01 -5.69 -7.89
N ILE A 152 -8.99 -6.96 -8.30
CA ILE A 152 -9.84 -8.01 -7.72
C ILE A 152 -9.55 -8.20 -6.23
N GLU A 153 -8.27 -8.29 -5.84
CA GLU A 153 -7.88 -8.40 -4.42
C GLU A 153 -8.36 -7.19 -3.61
N ARG A 154 -8.32 -5.99 -4.19
CA ARG A 154 -8.80 -4.77 -3.56
C ARG A 154 -10.32 -4.81 -3.38
N GLU A 155 -11.06 -5.22 -4.40
CA GLU A 155 -12.51 -5.34 -4.36
C GLU A 155 -12.96 -6.36 -3.30
N GLN A 156 -12.35 -7.55 -3.29
CA GLN A 156 -12.60 -8.57 -2.27
C GLN A 156 -12.29 -8.08 -0.86
N PHE A 157 -11.25 -7.26 -0.70
CA PHE A 157 -10.90 -6.67 0.58
C PHE A 157 -11.94 -5.64 1.04
N LEU A 158 -12.48 -4.83 0.13
CA LEU A 158 -13.54 -3.87 0.42
C LEU A 158 -14.86 -4.59 0.79
N GLN A 159 -15.23 -5.63 0.05
CA GLN A 159 -16.41 -6.46 0.39
C GLN A 159 -16.28 -7.13 1.76
N ARG A 160 -15.06 -7.50 2.19
CA ARG A 160 -14.82 -8.01 3.55
C ARG A 160 -14.99 -6.93 4.61
N LEU A 161 -14.56 -5.70 4.33
CA LEU A 161 -14.75 -4.55 5.21
C LEU A 161 -16.23 -4.21 5.41
N GLU A 162 -17.05 -4.31 4.36
CA GLU A 162 -18.49 -4.10 4.44
C GLU A 162 -19.20 -5.13 5.33
N LYS A 163 -18.70 -6.38 5.36
CA LYS A 163 -19.28 -7.47 6.14
C LYS A 163 -18.82 -7.50 7.60
N ASP A 164 -17.60 -7.06 7.88
CA ASP A 164 -17.03 -6.99 9.23
C ASP A 164 -16.20 -5.71 9.40
N PRO A 165 -16.83 -4.62 9.89
CA PRO A 165 -16.18 -3.32 9.99
C PRO A 165 -15.12 -3.24 11.10
N TYR A 166 -15.15 -4.15 12.09
CA TYR A 166 -14.60 -3.81 13.42
C TYR A 166 -13.28 -4.47 13.81
N ASP A 167 -12.86 -5.64 13.31
CA ASP A 167 -11.84 -6.37 14.10
C ASP A 167 -10.37 -6.28 13.65
N LYS A 168 -10.03 -5.90 12.41
CA LYS A 168 -8.61 -5.72 11.97
C LYS A 168 -8.48 -5.11 10.57
N ALA A 169 -9.50 -5.27 9.74
CA ALA A 169 -9.48 -4.87 8.34
C ALA A 169 -9.36 -3.34 8.19
N PHE A 170 -9.98 -2.57 9.08
CA PHE A 170 -9.87 -1.11 9.10
C PHE A 170 -8.41 -0.64 9.26
N PHE A 171 -7.68 -1.19 10.23
CA PHE A 171 -6.26 -0.88 10.41
C PHE A 171 -5.38 -1.38 9.25
N GLN A 172 -5.76 -2.46 8.57
CA GLN A 172 -5.08 -2.90 7.35
C GLN A 172 -5.33 -1.96 6.17
N LEU A 173 -6.55 -1.39 6.05
CA LEU A 173 -6.88 -0.36 5.07
C LEU A 173 -6.03 0.89 5.31
N ILE A 174 -5.96 1.36 6.55
CA ILE A 174 -5.09 2.48 6.94
C ILE A 174 -3.64 2.18 6.55
N LYS A 175 -3.09 1.01 6.92
CA LYS A 175 -1.71 0.63 6.57
C LYS A 175 -1.47 0.51 5.05
N ARG A 176 -2.47 0.08 4.28
CA ARG A 176 -2.39 -0.02 2.81
C ARG A 176 -2.45 1.35 2.13
N ASN A 177 -3.19 2.29 2.70
CA ASN A 177 -3.37 3.64 2.15
C ASN A 177 -2.35 4.64 2.70
N GLN A 178 -1.66 4.33 3.80
CA GLN A 178 -0.49 5.06 4.23
C GLN A 178 0.53 5.02 3.10
N SER A 179 0.84 6.19 2.55
CA SER A 179 1.94 6.34 1.62
C SER A 179 3.19 5.84 2.33
N SER A 180 3.85 4.83 1.74
CA SER A 180 5.19 4.46 2.21
C SER A 180 6.03 5.72 2.11
N VAL A 181 6.60 6.18 3.21
CA VAL A 181 7.54 7.31 3.21
C VAL A 181 8.67 6.90 2.28
N LYS A 182 8.63 7.38 1.03
CA LYS A 182 9.73 7.18 0.10
C LYS A 182 10.89 7.95 0.71
N SER A 183 12.03 7.30 0.93
CA SER A 183 13.21 7.98 1.49
C SER A 183 13.68 9.15 0.63
N ASN A 184 13.22 9.21 -0.63
CA ASN A 184 13.54 10.25 -1.59
C ASN A 184 12.25 10.99 -1.95
N ALA A 185 11.70 11.75 -0.99
CA ALA A 185 10.71 12.77 -1.33
C ALA A 185 11.42 13.81 -2.22
N PRO A 186 10.84 14.21 -3.37
CA PRO A 186 11.44 15.24 -4.21
C PRO A 186 11.57 16.52 -3.39
N GLU A 187 12.75 17.15 -3.40
CA GLU A 187 12.97 18.42 -2.71
C GLU A 187 12.10 19.49 -3.36
N ILE A 188 11.36 20.27 -2.56
CA ILE A 188 10.57 21.39 -3.06
C ILE A 188 11.41 22.64 -2.94
N LEU A 189 11.70 23.29 -4.07
CA LEU A 189 12.33 24.60 -4.11
C LEU A 189 11.27 25.68 -3.85
N ILE A 190 11.52 26.53 -2.86
CA ILE A 190 10.65 27.63 -2.43
C ILE A 190 11.39 28.92 -2.77
N ASP A 191 10.78 29.75 -3.60
CA ASP A 191 11.26 31.08 -3.99
C ASP A 191 12.73 31.10 -4.48
N GLY A 192 13.18 30.03 -5.14
CA GLY A 192 14.52 29.94 -5.72
C GLY A 192 15.67 29.72 -4.71
N VAL A 193 15.41 29.76 -3.40
CA VAL A 193 16.47 29.81 -2.37
C VAL A 193 16.32 28.73 -1.29
N LYS A 194 15.10 28.38 -0.87
CA LYS A 194 14.87 27.43 0.22
C LYS A 194 14.45 26.06 -0.29
N THR A 195 14.96 24.97 0.28
CA THR A 195 14.57 23.60 -0.09
C THR A 195 13.88 22.88 1.06
N ALA A 196 12.63 22.46 0.86
CA ALA A 196 11.93 21.57 1.79
C ALA A 196 12.19 20.09 1.45
N LYS A 197 13.02 19.44 2.27
CA LYS A 197 13.49 18.05 2.05
C LYS A 197 12.72 17.00 2.84
N THR A 198 12.10 17.39 3.96
CA THR A 198 11.38 16.46 4.83
C THR A 198 9.87 16.48 4.56
N PRO A 199 9.14 15.38 4.79
CA PRO A 199 7.68 15.37 4.65
C PRO A 199 6.93 16.32 5.59
N SER A 200 7.53 16.75 6.71
CA SER A 200 6.94 17.78 7.58
C SER A 200 7.12 19.15 6.95
N SER A 201 8.36 19.51 6.61
CA SER A 201 8.67 20.79 5.97
C SER A 201 7.90 20.98 4.66
N GLN A 202 7.73 19.92 3.85
CA GLN A 202 6.95 19.99 2.62
C GLN A 202 5.47 20.30 2.89
N ARG A 203 4.88 19.72 3.95
CA ARG A 203 3.49 19.99 4.33
C ARG A 203 3.31 21.43 4.83
N GLU A 204 4.27 21.91 5.62
CA GLU A 204 4.31 23.32 6.07
C GLU A 204 4.42 24.26 4.86
N THR A 205 5.33 23.99 3.93
CA THR A 205 5.45 24.77 2.68
C THR A 205 4.15 24.80 1.87
N PHE A 206 3.48 23.66 1.72
CA PHE A 206 2.18 23.64 1.04
C PHE A 206 1.12 24.42 1.82
N ALA A 207 1.11 24.32 3.16
CA ALA A 207 0.19 25.08 3.99
C ALA A 207 0.42 26.60 3.81
N ASP A 208 1.67 27.06 3.81
CA ASP A 208 2.03 28.46 3.58
C ASP A 208 1.64 28.91 2.17
N TYR A 209 1.88 28.07 1.15
CA TYR A 209 1.45 28.35 -0.22
C TYR A 209 -0.07 28.54 -0.33
N PHE A 210 -0.85 27.62 0.25
CA PHE A 210 -2.32 27.72 0.23
C PHE A 210 -2.84 28.86 1.10
N LYS A 211 -2.15 29.19 2.21
CA LYS A 211 -2.44 30.37 3.02
C LYS A 211 -2.23 31.64 2.19
N ASN A 212 -1.11 31.75 1.47
CA ASN A 212 -0.81 32.89 0.59
C ASN A 212 -1.81 33.02 -0.58
N LEU A 213 -2.34 31.90 -1.09
CA LEU A 213 -3.42 31.92 -2.07
C LEU A 213 -4.76 32.38 -1.46
N ALA A 214 -5.02 32.01 -0.21
CA ALA A 214 -6.26 32.36 0.49
C ALA A 214 -6.28 33.81 0.99
N THR A 215 -5.11 34.35 1.40
CA THR A 215 -4.93 35.74 1.85
C THR A 215 -3.87 36.44 0.99
N PRO A 216 -4.21 36.82 -0.26
CA PRO A 216 -3.26 37.40 -1.21
C PRO A 216 -2.71 38.78 -0.83
N GLN A 217 -3.22 39.43 0.22
CA GLN A 217 -2.85 40.79 0.61
C GLN A 217 -1.38 40.94 1.07
N GLU A 218 -0.69 39.84 1.39
CA GLU A 218 0.71 39.87 1.86
C GLU A 218 1.74 39.45 0.79
N ASN A 219 1.31 39.10 -0.43
CA ASN A 219 2.23 38.59 -1.46
C ASN A 219 2.72 39.72 -2.38
N PRO A 220 4.03 40.06 -2.41
CA PRO A 220 4.58 41.11 -3.28
C PRO A 220 4.42 40.83 -4.78
N ASN A 221 4.14 39.58 -5.16
CA ASN A 221 3.87 39.18 -6.54
C ASN A 221 2.37 39.21 -6.91
N PHE A 222 1.49 39.64 -5.99
CA PHE A 222 0.06 39.74 -6.26
C PHE A 222 -0.25 40.92 -7.18
N LYS A 223 -0.71 40.63 -8.40
CA LYS A 223 -1.12 41.64 -9.36
C LYS A 223 -2.63 41.87 -9.26
N ASN A 224 -3.05 43.03 -8.76
CA ASN A 224 -4.47 43.41 -8.64
C ASN A 224 -5.24 43.28 -9.97
N GLU A 225 -4.57 43.48 -11.11
CA GLU A 225 -5.16 43.31 -12.44
C GLU A 225 -5.70 41.88 -12.68
N LEU A 226 -5.00 40.85 -12.17
CA LEU A 226 -5.41 39.45 -12.29
C LEU A 226 -6.63 39.13 -11.41
N LEU A 227 -6.76 39.82 -10.26
CA LEU A 227 -7.93 39.72 -9.39
C LEU A 227 -9.17 40.26 -10.09
N THR A 228 -9.06 41.45 -10.71
CA THR A 228 -10.16 42.06 -11.45
C THR A 228 -10.59 41.19 -12.62
N SER A 229 -9.63 40.65 -13.39
CA SER A 229 -9.91 39.71 -14.49
C SER A 229 -10.61 38.43 -14.03
N SER A 230 -10.14 37.84 -12.92
CA SER A 230 -10.75 36.63 -12.33
C SER A 230 -12.15 36.89 -11.78
N THR A 231 -12.37 38.05 -11.16
CA THR A 231 -13.68 38.46 -10.64
C THR A 231 -14.69 38.66 -11.77
N ASN A 232 -14.28 39.33 -12.86
CA ASN A 232 -15.11 39.49 -14.05
C ASN A 232 -15.48 38.14 -14.68
N ARG A 233 -14.52 37.20 -14.75
CA ARG A 233 -14.78 35.85 -15.26
C ARG A 233 -15.75 35.06 -14.37
N CYS A 234 -15.61 35.16 -13.05
CA CYS A 234 -16.55 34.55 -12.11
C CYS A 234 -17.95 35.13 -12.22
N ASN A 235 -18.09 36.45 -12.41
CA ASN A 235 -19.37 37.12 -12.62
C ASN A 235 -20.01 36.68 -13.93
N LEU A 236 -19.22 36.60 -15.02
CA LEU A 236 -19.68 36.08 -16.31
C LEU A 236 -20.18 34.63 -16.19
N ILE A 237 -19.45 33.75 -15.49
CA ILE A 237 -19.88 32.36 -15.26
C ILE A 237 -21.18 32.32 -14.46
N LYS A 238 -21.33 33.18 -13.43
CA LYS A 238 -22.56 33.28 -12.65
C LYS A 238 -23.73 33.74 -13.52
N GLU A 239 -23.54 34.76 -14.35
CA GLU A 239 -24.56 35.24 -15.29
C GLU A 239 -24.95 34.16 -16.30
N VAL A 240 -23.97 33.49 -16.90
CA VAL A 240 -24.20 32.36 -17.80
C VAL A 240 -24.93 31.23 -17.07
N SER A 241 -24.57 30.90 -15.83
CA SER A 241 -25.24 29.86 -15.06
C SER A 241 -26.67 30.20 -14.65
N LYS A 242 -26.97 31.49 -14.44
CA LYS A 242 -28.33 31.99 -14.19
C LYS A 242 -29.17 32.01 -15.47
N ASN A 243 -28.55 32.33 -16.60
CA ASN A 243 -29.17 32.32 -17.93
C ASN A 243 -29.29 30.91 -18.53
N ILE A 244 -28.52 29.94 -18.02
CA ILE A 244 -28.80 28.51 -18.15
C ILE A 244 -29.90 28.16 -17.12
N THR A 245 -31.05 28.81 -17.25
CA THR A 245 -32.31 28.25 -16.76
C THR A 245 -32.53 26.97 -17.54
N LYS A 246 -32.17 25.85 -16.90
CA LYS A 246 -32.55 24.47 -17.19
C LYS A 246 -33.44 24.33 -18.44
N LYS A 247 -32.85 24.34 -19.65
CA LYS A 247 -33.40 23.52 -20.72
C LYS A 247 -33.24 22.09 -20.21
N LYS A 248 -34.23 21.61 -19.45
CA LYS A 248 -34.42 20.18 -19.26
C LYS A 248 -34.46 19.64 -20.68
N ILE A 249 -33.38 19.00 -21.10
CA ILE A 249 -33.42 18.14 -22.28
C ILE A 249 -34.39 17.05 -21.85
N LEU A 250 -35.66 17.23 -22.21
CA LEU A 250 -36.71 16.23 -22.03
C LEU A 250 -36.40 15.13 -23.03
N VAL A 251 -35.51 14.23 -22.64
CA VAL A 251 -35.27 13.00 -23.39
C VAL A 251 -36.56 12.21 -23.28
N THR A 252 -37.27 12.08 -24.40
CA THR A 252 -38.52 11.35 -24.45
C THR A 252 -38.25 9.85 -24.40
N GLN A 253 -39.18 9.07 -23.87
CA GLN A 253 -39.08 7.60 -23.85
C GLN A 253 -38.88 7.03 -25.27
N GLN A 254 -39.42 7.70 -26.29
CA GLN A 254 -39.26 7.33 -27.70
C GLN A 254 -37.82 7.49 -28.19
N GLU A 255 -37.12 8.57 -27.80
CA GLU A 255 -35.71 8.76 -28.15
C GLU A 255 -34.80 7.70 -27.52
N ILE A 256 -35.13 7.28 -26.29
CA ILE A 256 -34.43 6.18 -25.61
C ILE A 256 -34.65 4.87 -26.35
N LEU A 257 -35.90 4.56 -26.73
CA LEU A 257 -36.24 3.35 -27.48
C LEU A 257 -35.56 3.32 -28.86
N ASN A 258 -35.56 4.44 -29.57
CA ASN A 258 -34.88 4.58 -30.87
C ASN A 258 -33.37 4.37 -30.73
N ALA A 259 -32.73 4.93 -29.69
CA ALA A 259 -31.32 4.72 -29.42
C ALA A 259 -30.99 3.25 -29.11
N ILE A 260 -31.82 2.59 -28.30
CA ILE A 260 -31.68 1.15 -28.00
C ILE A 260 -31.83 0.31 -29.28
N GLN A 261 -32.80 0.65 -30.13
CA GLN A 261 -33.04 -0.08 -31.37
C GLN A 261 -31.88 0.09 -32.36
N LYS A 262 -31.33 1.30 -32.47
CA LYS A 262 -30.15 1.59 -33.28
C LYS A 262 -28.93 0.76 -32.81
N LEU A 263 -28.67 0.73 -31.50
CA LEU A 263 -27.59 -0.06 -30.91
C LEU A 263 -27.77 -1.58 -31.14
N LYS A 264 -29.01 -2.08 -31.09
CA LYS A 264 -29.31 -3.48 -31.42
C LYS A 264 -29.02 -3.81 -32.89
N MET A 265 -29.35 -2.90 -33.81
CA MET A 265 -29.08 -3.07 -35.24
C MET A 265 -27.57 -3.06 -35.54
N GLU A 266 -26.83 -2.12 -34.94
CA GLU A 266 -25.37 -2.03 -35.09
C GLU A 266 -24.65 -3.27 -34.52
N SER A 267 -25.11 -3.78 -33.37
CA SER A 267 -24.60 -5.03 -32.78
C SER A 267 -24.84 -6.25 -33.69
N ARG A 268 -26.02 -6.35 -34.32
CA ARG A 268 -26.32 -7.42 -35.28
C ARG A 268 -25.45 -7.33 -36.53
N GLN A 269 -25.24 -6.12 -37.06
CA GLN A 269 -24.36 -5.92 -38.21
C GLN A 269 -22.91 -6.32 -37.89
N MET A 270 -22.39 -5.93 -36.71
CA MET A 270 -21.05 -6.36 -36.29
C MET A 270 -20.92 -7.89 -36.15
N ASN A 271 -21.97 -8.56 -35.66
CA ASN A 271 -21.97 -10.02 -35.56
C ASN A 271 -21.99 -10.72 -36.93
N MET A 272 -22.77 -10.20 -37.90
CA MET A 272 -22.77 -10.75 -39.26
C MET A 272 -21.42 -10.58 -39.96
N VAL A 273 -20.79 -9.40 -39.83
CA VAL A 273 -19.44 -9.16 -40.37
C VAL A 273 -18.42 -10.10 -39.74
N SER A 274 -18.55 -10.36 -38.44
CA SER A 274 -17.66 -11.29 -37.72
C SER A 274 -17.84 -12.74 -38.21
N GLN A 275 -19.07 -13.18 -38.48
CA GLN A 275 -19.35 -14.52 -39.02
C GLN A 275 -18.85 -14.68 -40.46
N LEU A 276 -19.04 -13.68 -41.32
CA LEU A 276 -18.52 -13.70 -42.70
C LEU A 276 -16.99 -13.80 -42.73
N ASN A 277 -16.30 -13.08 -41.85
CA ASN A 277 -14.85 -13.16 -41.72
C ASN A 277 -14.36 -14.54 -41.25
N ILE A 278 -15.12 -15.20 -40.37
CA ILE A 278 -14.80 -16.57 -39.90
C ILE A 278 -14.97 -17.58 -41.04
N SER A 279 -16.07 -17.50 -41.80
CA SER A 279 -16.33 -18.41 -42.93
C SER A 279 -15.29 -18.25 -44.05
N ASN A 280 -14.88 -17.01 -44.35
CA ASN A 280 -13.85 -16.75 -45.37
C ASN A 280 -12.47 -17.32 -44.97
N MET A 281 -12.14 -17.34 -43.67
CA MET A 281 -10.89 -17.95 -43.20
C MET A 281 -10.92 -19.49 -43.20
N GLN A 282 -12.11 -20.11 -43.15
CA GLN A 282 -12.24 -21.57 -43.19
C GLN A 282 -12.18 -22.12 -44.62
N GLY A 283 -12.57 -21.33 -45.63
CA GLY A 283 -12.51 -21.71 -47.06
C GLY A 283 -11.14 -21.55 -47.74
N MET A 284 -10.11 -21.06 -47.03
CA MET A 284 -8.73 -20.91 -47.55
C MET A 284 -7.76 -22.00 -47.04
N LYS A 285 -8.28 -23.12 -46.56
CA LYS A 285 -7.51 -24.34 -46.23
C LYS A 285 -7.82 -25.43 -47.23
#